data_AF-A0A4R4YMC3-F1
#
_entry.id   AF-A0A4R4YMC3-F1
#
_cell.length_a   1.000
_cell.length_b   1.000
_cell.length_c   1.000
_cell.angle_alpha   90.00
_cell.angle_beta   90.00
_cell.angle_gamma   90.00
#
_symmetry.space_group_name_H-M   'P 1'
#
loop_
_entity.id
_entity.type
_entity.pdbx_description
1 polymer ?
#
loop_
_entity_poly.entity_id
_entity_poly.type
_entity_poly.pdbx_seq_one_letter_code
_entity_poly.pdbx_strand_id
1 'polypeptide(L)'
;MTTDVFEPLATLEGVGSAARAARDGVDVLLRDRGLRKVGADMTAEALLRGAHASAALAGSTATLEDARQGSADPLVTGAVRITGELMGLVSQMDTAPVQVWTRLHQLAGADLGPEPTLGHLRTSREPVPDDIPGLPPAPPADEMWERLSALGKALSRPSKAPGLVVAAIVHAELAVLRPFPTANGLVARAAERAILVARGIDPVAVTVPELGHWELSATYAPALTDYAVRGLVGVRDWLLRSCEVVALGAERSPLAG
;
A
#
# COMPACT_ATOMS: atom_id res chain seq x y z
N MET A 1 14.94 26.26 -1.85
CA MET A 1 14.17 25.34 -0.99
C MET A 1 13.24 24.59 -1.91
N THR A 2 13.34 23.26 -1.97
CA THR A 2 12.47 22.47 -2.84
C THR A 2 11.13 22.23 -2.13
N THR A 3 10.03 22.45 -2.84
CA THR A 3 8.66 22.42 -2.31
C THR A 3 8.28 21.02 -1.82
N ASP A 4 7.65 20.94 -0.65
CA ASP A 4 6.96 19.74 -0.15
C ASP A 4 5.70 19.52 -1.01
N VAL A 5 5.68 18.43 -1.77
CA VAL A 5 4.58 18.14 -2.70
C VAL A 5 3.38 17.48 -2.01
N PHE A 6 3.56 16.93 -0.81
CA PHE A 6 2.50 16.25 -0.08
C PHE A 6 1.73 17.21 0.84
N GLU A 7 2.41 18.19 1.45
CA GLU A 7 1.78 19.13 2.41
C GLU A 7 0.53 19.82 1.83
N PRO A 8 0.53 20.36 0.60
CA PRO A 8 -0.66 20.98 0.02
C PRO A 8 -1.86 20.04 -0.11
N LEU A 9 -1.64 18.73 -0.29
CA LEU A 9 -2.73 17.76 -0.47
C LEU A 9 -3.59 17.61 0.80
N ALA A 10 -3.01 17.84 1.98
CA ALA A 10 -3.75 17.85 3.24
C ALA A 10 -4.73 19.02 3.37
N THR A 11 -4.57 20.06 2.53
CA THR A 11 -5.45 21.25 2.50
C THR A 11 -6.65 21.09 1.57
N LEU A 12 -6.69 20.01 0.78
CA LEU A 12 -7.86 19.68 -0.02
C LEU A 12 -9.06 19.47 0.89
N GLU A 13 -10.24 19.84 0.38
CA GLU A 13 -11.49 19.82 1.13
C GLU A 13 -11.72 18.47 1.84
N GLY A 14 -11.89 18.53 3.17
CA GLY A 14 -12.14 17.35 4.02
C GLY A 14 -10.92 16.49 4.35
N VAL A 15 -9.84 16.52 3.55
CA VAL A 15 -8.71 15.58 3.68
C VAL A 15 -8.01 15.70 5.03
N GLY A 16 -7.65 16.91 5.46
CA GLY A 16 -6.97 17.11 6.74
C GLY A 16 -7.80 16.62 7.94
N SER A 17 -9.12 16.83 7.92
CA SER A 17 -10.02 16.37 8.97
C SER A 17 -10.18 14.84 8.95
N ALA A 18 -10.35 14.24 7.77
CA ALA A 18 -10.46 12.79 7.61
C ALA A 18 -9.17 12.07 8.04
N ALA A 19 -8.00 12.59 7.65
CA ALA A 19 -6.71 12.03 8.04
C ALA A 19 -6.48 12.09 9.55
N ARG A 20 -6.92 13.18 10.20
CA ARG A 20 -6.88 13.30 11.67
C ARG A 20 -7.80 12.28 12.33
N ALA A 21 -9.05 12.18 11.88
CA ALA A 21 -10.02 11.24 12.45
C ALA A 21 -9.56 9.77 12.30
N ALA A 22 -9.04 9.40 11.13
CA ALA A 22 -8.48 8.06 10.91
C ALA A 22 -7.27 7.80 11.83
N ARG A 23 -6.38 8.78 12.01
CA ARG A 23 -5.26 8.68 12.96
C ARG A 23 -5.74 8.52 14.40
N ASP A 24 -6.74 9.29 14.81
CA ASP A 24 -7.30 9.20 16.16
C ASP A 24 -7.88 7.81 16.43
N GLY A 25 -8.53 7.18 15.44
CA GLY A 25 -9.01 5.79 15.53
C GLY A 25 -7.87 4.78 15.71
N VAL A 26 -6.76 4.93 14.96
CA VAL A 26 -5.57 4.10 15.14
C VAL A 26 -4.93 4.33 16.52
N ASP A 27 -4.84 5.59 16.97
CA ASP A 27 -4.30 5.93 18.29
C ASP A 27 -5.13 5.32 19.43
N VAL A 28 -6.47 5.29 19.30
CA VAL A 28 -7.37 4.62 20.25
C VAL A 28 -7.08 3.12 20.30
N LEU A 29 -7.02 2.45 19.15
CA LEU A 29 -6.66 1.02 19.07
C LEU A 29 -5.33 0.72 19.79
N LEU A 30 -4.30 1.53 19.53
CA LEU A 30 -2.96 1.36 20.11
C LEU A 30 -2.90 1.69 21.61
N ARG A 31 -3.74 2.61 22.10
CA ARG A 31 -3.82 2.99 23.52
C ARG A 31 -4.60 1.97 24.35
N ASP A 32 -5.80 1.57 23.89
CA ASP A 32 -6.72 0.71 24.65
C ASP A 32 -6.13 -0.67 24.93
N ARG A 33 -5.38 -1.21 23.98
CA ARG A 33 -4.66 -2.50 24.15
C ARG A 33 -3.22 -2.32 24.63
N GLY A 34 -2.73 -1.07 24.62
CA GLY A 34 -1.41 -0.64 25.07
C GLY A 34 -0.30 -1.15 24.17
N LEU A 35 0.35 -0.26 23.42
CA LEU A 35 1.56 -0.54 22.61
C LEU A 35 2.57 -1.51 23.26
N ARG A 36 2.73 -1.46 24.60
CA ARG A 36 3.63 -2.33 25.37
C ARG A 36 3.20 -3.80 25.48
N LYS A 37 1.94 -4.13 25.15
CA LYS A 37 1.37 -5.48 25.17
C LYS A 37 1.21 -6.09 23.77
N VAL A 38 1.51 -5.34 22.72
CA VAL A 38 1.51 -5.87 21.35
C VAL A 38 2.73 -6.77 21.19
N GLY A 39 2.52 -8.08 21.26
CA GLY A 39 3.55 -9.09 21.02
C GLY A 39 3.76 -9.34 19.52
N ALA A 40 4.89 -9.96 19.18
CA ALA A 40 5.22 -10.33 17.81
C ALA A 40 4.14 -11.19 17.14
N ASP A 41 3.48 -12.08 17.90
CA ASP A 41 2.39 -12.93 17.40
C ASP A 41 1.19 -12.11 16.89
N MET A 42 0.90 -10.98 17.54
CA MET A 42 -0.22 -10.12 17.15
C MET A 42 0.09 -9.33 15.87
N THR A 43 1.33 -8.83 15.76
CA THR A 43 1.82 -8.22 14.53
C THR A 43 1.82 -9.25 13.39
N ALA A 44 2.29 -10.48 13.64
CA ALA A 44 2.29 -11.55 12.65
C ALA A 44 0.87 -11.89 12.18
N GLU A 45 -0.10 -12.03 13.08
CA GLU A 45 -1.50 -12.28 12.72
C GLU A 45 -2.10 -11.10 11.93
N ALA A 46 -1.81 -9.84 12.30
CA ALA A 46 -2.28 -8.67 11.55
C ALA A 46 -1.71 -8.64 10.12
N LEU A 47 -0.41 -8.89 9.97
CA LEU A 47 0.26 -8.96 8.67
C LEU A 47 -0.28 -10.12 7.82
N LEU A 48 -0.56 -11.27 8.43
CA LEU A 48 -1.10 -12.43 7.72
C LEU A 48 -2.53 -12.21 7.22
N ARG A 49 -3.39 -11.57 8.03
CA ARG A 49 -4.71 -11.11 7.58
C ARG A 49 -4.59 -10.13 6.43
N GLY A 50 -3.62 -9.21 6.50
CA GLY A 50 -3.31 -8.26 5.44
C GLY A 50 -2.86 -8.95 4.15
N ALA A 51 -2.00 -9.96 4.24
CA ALA A 51 -1.54 -10.76 3.10
C ALA A 51 -2.69 -11.47 2.39
N HIS A 52 -3.56 -12.14 3.15
CA HIS A 52 -4.75 -12.81 2.62
C HIS A 52 -5.68 -11.80 1.92
N ALA A 53 -6.00 -10.68 2.57
CA ALA A 53 -6.87 -9.65 1.99
C ALA A 53 -6.27 -9.03 0.71
N SER A 54 -4.97 -8.78 0.73
CA SER A 54 -4.22 -8.25 -0.41
C SER A 54 -4.25 -9.22 -1.59
N ALA A 55 -4.09 -10.51 -1.35
CA ALA A 55 -4.16 -11.52 -2.39
C ALA A 55 -5.59 -11.74 -2.91
N ALA A 56 -6.60 -11.68 -2.03
CA ALA A 56 -8.01 -11.76 -2.43
C ALA A 56 -8.39 -10.60 -3.37
N LEU A 57 -7.92 -9.38 -3.09
CA LEU A 57 -8.05 -8.24 -4.00
C LEU A 57 -7.34 -8.42 -5.34
N ALA A 58 -6.30 -9.26 -5.39
CA ALA A 58 -5.60 -9.62 -6.62
C ALA A 58 -6.24 -10.82 -7.36
N GLY A 59 -7.36 -11.36 -6.85
CA GLY A 59 -8.11 -12.45 -7.47
C GLY A 59 -7.82 -13.85 -6.90
N SER A 60 -7.05 -13.95 -5.81
CA SER A 60 -6.89 -15.23 -5.11
C SER A 60 -8.21 -15.72 -4.51
N THR A 61 -8.43 -17.03 -4.54
CA THR A 61 -9.56 -17.70 -3.87
C THR A 61 -9.14 -18.47 -2.61
N ALA A 62 -7.87 -18.40 -2.24
CA ALA A 62 -7.35 -19.07 -1.05
C ALA A 62 -7.93 -18.43 0.23
N THR A 63 -8.10 -19.25 1.25
CA THR A 63 -8.62 -18.84 2.56
C THR A 63 -7.50 -18.30 3.46
N LEU A 64 -7.89 -17.65 4.57
CA LEU A 64 -6.92 -17.24 5.58
C LEU A 64 -6.17 -18.43 6.20
N GLU A 65 -6.80 -19.60 6.24
CA GLU A 65 -6.16 -20.82 6.74
C GLU A 65 -5.12 -21.35 5.75
N ASP A 66 -5.38 -21.27 4.45
CA ASP A 66 -4.39 -21.60 3.41
C ASP A 66 -3.16 -20.69 3.52
N ALA A 67 -3.37 -19.39 3.81
CA ALA A 67 -2.29 -18.44 4.05
C ALA A 67 -1.44 -18.80 5.28
N ARG A 68 -2.07 -19.29 6.37
CA ARG A 68 -1.36 -19.77 7.57
C ARG A 68 -0.52 -21.01 7.31
N GLN A 69 -1.03 -21.93 6.52
CA GLN A 69 -0.40 -23.22 6.25
C GLN A 69 0.69 -23.13 5.15
N GLY A 70 0.73 -22.03 4.40
CA GLY A 70 1.66 -21.87 3.27
C GLY A 70 1.30 -22.77 2.07
N SER A 71 0.11 -23.36 2.06
CA SER A 71 -0.45 -24.17 0.97
C SER A 71 -1.48 -23.34 0.20
N ALA A 72 -1.02 -22.36 -0.57
CA ALA A 72 -1.89 -21.42 -1.26
C ALA A 72 -1.47 -21.19 -2.70
N ASP A 73 -2.30 -20.47 -3.46
CA ASP A 73 -1.94 -20.04 -4.80
C ASP A 73 -0.75 -19.04 -4.79
N PRO A 74 -0.14 -18.76 -5.97
CA PRO A 74 0.99 -17.85 -6.08
C PRO A 74 0.77 -16.44 -5.48
N LEU A 75 -0.45 -15.91 -5.52
CA LEU A 75 -0.75 -14.55 -5.03
C LEU A 75 -0.67 -14.48 -3.50
N VAL A 76 -1.32 -15.41 -2.81
CA VAL A 76 -1.23 -15.49 -1.33
C VAL A 76 0.20 -15.81 -0.92
N THR A 77 0.87 -16.73 -1.61
CA THR A 77 2.26 -17.09 -1.31
C THR A 77 3.18 -15.87 -1.39
N GLY A 78 3.08 -15.08 -2.46
CA GLY A 78 3.84 -13.83 -2.61
C GLY A 78 3.49 -12.77 -1.56
N ALA A 79 2.21 -12.61 -1.24
CA ALA A 79 1.75 -11.69 -0.20
C ALA A 79 2.27 -12.10 1.20
N VAL A 80 2.30 -13.38 1.52
CA VAL A 80 2.88 -13.90 2.78
C VAL A 80 4.39 -13.66 2.82
N ARG A 81 5.12 -13.88 1.73
CA ARG A 81 6.57 -13.57 1.67
C ARG A 81 6.87 -12.10 1.97
N ILE A 82 6.05 -11.17 1.48
CA ILE A 82 6.16 -9.75 1.82
C ILE A 82 6.11 -9.53 3.33
N THR A 83 5.20 -10.20 4.06
CA THR A 83 5.04 -10.00 5.51
C THR A 83 6.31 -10.30 6.30
N GLY A 84 7.10 -11.28 5.86
CA GLY A 84 8.33 -11.70 6.53
C GLY A 84 9.46 -10.66 6.45
N GLU A 85 9.44 -9.77 5.47
CA GLU A 85 10.49 -8.76 5.26
C GLU A 85 10.01 -7.32 5.46
N LEU A 86 8.70 -7.07 5.45
CA LEU A 86 8.12 -5.73 5.47
C LEU A 86 8.73 -4.84 6.54
N MET A 87 8.79 -5.30 7.79
CA MET A 87 9.31 -4.51 8.92
C MET A 87 10.81 -4.19 8.77
N GLY A 88 11.59 -5.06 8.13
CA GLY A 88 13.00 -4.80 7.83
C GLY A 88 13.18 -3.72 6.76
N LEU A 89 12.23 -3.58 5.84
CA LEU A 89 12.25 -2.62 4.74
C LEU A 89 11.79 -1.21 5.14
N VAL A 90 11.03 -1.07 6.24
CA VAL A 90 10.45 0.22 6.70
C VAL A 90 11.50 1.32 6.82
N SER A 91 12.68 1.01 7.39
CA SER A 91 13.75 2.01 7.60
C SER A 91 14.32 2.59 6.31
N GLN A 92 14.16 1.88 5.19
CA GLN A 92 14.66 2.27 3.88
C GLN A 92 13.63 3.06 3.07
N MET A 93 12.37 3.15 3.51
CA MET A 93 11.33 3.80 2.71
C MET A 93 11.62 5.28 2.41
N ASP A 94 12.23 6.00 3.35
CA ASP A 94 12.55 7.41 3.15
C ASP A 94 13.89 7.60 2.41
N THR A 95 14.79 6.63 2.40
CA THR A 95 16.14 6.80 1.83
C THR A 95 16.33 6.10 0.48
N ALA A 96 15.67 4.97 0.27
CA ALA A 96 15.76 4.15 -0.92
C ALA A 96 14.39 3.54 -1.32
N PRO A 97 13.33 4.36 -1.48
CA PRO A 97 11.97 3.86 -1.72
C PRO A 97 11.87 2.93 -2.94
N VAL A 98 12.57 3.25 -4.02
CA VAL A 98 12.57 2.42 -5.25
C VAL A 98 13.17 1.04 -4.96
N GLN A 99 14.24 0.94 -4.17
CA GLN A 99 14.83 -0.34 -3.81
C GLN A 99 13.84 -1.17 -2.98
N VAL A 100 13.12 -0.54 -2.05
CA VAL A 100 12.06 -1.21 -1.30
C VAL A 100 10.96 -1.73 -2.23
N TRP A 101 10.45 -0.92 -3.16
CA TRP A 101 9.42 -1.38 -4.10
C TRP A 101 9.89 -2.54 -4.99
N THR A 102 11.14 -2.48 -5.47
CA THR A 102 11.73 -3.59 -6.25
C THR A 102 11.87 -4.86 -5.41
N ARG A 103 12.21 -4.74 -4.12
CA ARG A 103 12.28 -5.89 -3.20
C ARG A 103 10.89 -6.46 -2.91
N LEU A 104 9.90 -5.60 -2.66
CA LEU A 104 8.51 -6.03 -2.51
C LEU A 104 8.02 -6.80 -3.74
N HIS A 105 8.35 -6.33 -4.95
CA HIS A 105 8.02 -7.05 -6.18
C HIS A 105 8.76 -8.39 -6.30
N GLN A 106 10.04 -8.48 -5.92
CA GLN A 106 10.75 -9.77 -5.91
C GLN A 106 10.06 -10.81 -5.02
N LEU A 107 9.53 -10.39 -3.87
CA LEU A 107 8.81 -11.27 -2.95
C LEU A 107 7.43 -11.66 -3.51
N ALA A 108 6.69 -10.68 -4.02
CA ALA A 108 5.34 -10.86 -4.53
C ALA A 108 5.29 -11.64 -5.84
N GLY A 109 6.22 -11.37 -6.75
CA GLY A 109 6.22 -11.86 -8.13
C GLY A 109 6.92 -13.20 -8.34
N ALA A 110 7.57 -13.77 -7.31
CA ALA A 110 8.46 -14.93 -7.45
C ALA A 110 7.81 -16.14 -8.15
N ASP A 111 6.50 -16.35 -7.97
CA ASP A 111 5.75 -17.44 -8.60
C ASP A 111 4.75 -16.95 -9.68
N LEU A 112 4.82 -15.67 -10.06
CA LEU A 112 3.89 -15.01 -11.00
C LEU A 112 4.54 -14.62 -12.33
N GLY A 113 5.87 -14.64 -12.41
CA GLY A 113 6.61 -14.23 -13.59
C GLY A 113 8.00 -14.86 -13.65
N PRO A 114 8.71 -14.71 -14.78
CA PRO A 114 10.04 -15.27 -14.94
C PRO A 114 11.05 -14.56 -14.04
N GLU A 115 11.93 -15.33 -13.40
CA GLU A 115 12.95 -14.84 -12.44
C GLU A 115 13.75 -13.62 -12.94
N PRO A 116 14.18 -13.52 -14.21
CA PRO A 116 14.93 -12.35 -14.71
C PRO A 116 14.16 -11.03 -14.69
N THR A 117 12.84 -11.05 -14.46
CA THR A 117 12.00 -9.85 -14.40
C THR A 117 11.70 -9.41 -12.96
N LEU A 118 12.11 -10.20 -11.96
CA LEU A 118 11.83 -9.93 -10.55
C LEU A 118 12.59 -8.70 -10.05
N GLY A 119 11.83 -7.64 -9.80
CA GLY A 119 12.32 -6.37 -9.28
C GLY A 119 12.77 -5.41 -10.38
N HIS A 120 12.57 -5.80 -11.64
CA HIS A 120 12.83 -4.94 -12.78
C HIS A 120 11.62 -4.08 -13.08
N LEU A 121 11.85 -2.76 -13.13
CA LEU A 121 10.86 -1.80 -13.61
C LEU A 121 10.69 -1.99 -15.12
N ARG A 122 9.45 -2.00 -15.60
CA ARG A 122 9.13 -2.19 -17.02
C ARG A 122 9.74 -1.10 -17.89
N THR A 123 10.05 -1.44 -19.13
CA THR A 123 10.50 -0.54 -20.19
C THR A 123 9.42 -0.40 -21.26
N SER A 124 9.72 0.32 -22.34
CA SER A 124 8.82 0.43 -23.51
C SER A 124 8.74 -0.85 -24.36
N ARG A 125 9.53 -1.88 -24.03
CA ARG A 125 9.63 -3.12 -24.81
C ARG A 125 8.68 -4.20 -24.30
N GLU A 126 8.28 -4.13 -23.03
CA GLU A 126 7.35 -5.06 -22.41
C GLU A 126 5.90 -4.64 -22.64
N PRO A 127 4.95 -5.59 -22.62
CA PRO A 127 3.52 -5.28 -22.59
C PRO A 127 3.15 -4.42 -21.38
N VAL A 128 2.12 -3.58 -21.54
CA VAL A 128 1.55 -2.83 -20.42
C VAL A 128 0.86 -3.80 -19.45
N PRO A 129 1.19 -3.79 -18.15
CA PRO A 129 0.55 -4.66 -17.16
C PRO A 129 -0.94 -4.33 -16.97
N ASP A 130 -1.75 -5.37 -16.81
CA ASP A 130 -3.20 -5.31 -16.54
C ASP A 130 -3.59 -6.20 -15.34
N ASP A 131 -2.70 -6.27 -14.34
CA ASP A 131 -2.81 -7.12 -13.15
C ASP A 131 -3.64 -6.51 -12.02
N ILE A 132 -4.30 -5.37 -12.26
CA ILE A 132 -5.25 -4.74 -11.35
C ILE A 132 -6.56 -4.50 -12.12
N PRO A 133 -7.53 -5.44 -12.04
CA PRO A 133 -8.76 -5.39 -12.82
C PRO A 133 -9.57 -4.10 -12.60
N GLY A 134 -10.13 -3.58 -13.68
CA GLY A 134 -11.04 -2.43 -13.65
C GLY A 134 -10.36 -1.05 -13.69
N LEU A 135 -9.03 -1.00 -13.81
CA LEU A 135 -8.29 0.25 -14.06
C LEU A 135 -8.17 0.55 -15.56
N PRO A 136 -8.05 1.83 -15.95
CA PRO A 136 -7.63 2.17 -17.31
C PRO A 136 -6.21 1.64 -17.58
N PRO A 137 -5.79 1.49 -18.86
CA PRO A 137 -4.43 1.09 -19.20
C PRO A 137 -3.37 1.93 -18.48
N ALA A 138 -2.27 1.30 -18.04
CA ALA A 138 -1.21 2.00 -17.35
C ALA A 138 -0.54 3.00 -18.31
N PRO A 139 0.02 4.11 -17.82
CA PRO A 139 0.69 5.07 -18.68
C PRO A 139 1.91 4.45 -19.39
N PRO A 140 2.38 5.03 -20.50
CA PRO A 140 3.62 4.64 -21.16
C PRO A 140 4.82 4.59 -20.20
N ALA A 141 5.85 3.81 -20.56
CA ALA A 141 6.98 3.55 -19.67
C ALA A 141 7.76 4.83 -19.29
N ASP A 142 7.94 5.75 -20.23
CA ASP A 142 8.58 7.05 -20.01
C ASP A 142 7.85 7.90 -18.95
N GLU A 143 6.52 8.01 -19.05
CA GLU A 143 5.72 8.71 -18.04
C GLU A 143 5.81 8.01 -16.67
N MET A 144 5.76 6.66 -16.66
CA MET A 144 5.92 5.88 -15.43
C MET A 144 7.27 6.15 -14.77
N TRP A 145 8.37 6.10 -15.52
CA TRP A 145 9.71 6.35 -15.01
C TRP A 145 9.86 7.77 -14.46
N GLU A 146 9.31 8.77 -15.16
CA GLU A 146 9.31 10.16 -14.70
C GLU A 146 8.59 10.32 -13.36
N ARG A 147 7.35 9.84 -13.28
CA ARG A 147 6.50 9.95 -12.07
C ARG A 147 7.06 9.15 -10.91
N LEU A 148 7.52 7.92 -11.14
CA LEU A 148 8.12 7.07 -10.11
C LEU A 148 9.42 7.68 -9.56
N SER A 149 10.25 8.28 -10.43
CA SER A 149 11.45 9.02 -10.01
C SER A 149 11.09 10.25 -9.18
N ALA A 150 10.07 11.00 -9.58
CA ALA A 150 9.59 12.16 -8.85
C ALA A 150 9.05 11.78 -7.46
N LEU A 151 8.27 10.69 -7.38
CA LEU A 151 7.76 10.16 -6.12
C LEU A 151 8.89 9.72 -5.19
N GLY A 152 9.87 8.96 -5.70
CA GLY A 152 11.03 8.53 -4.92
C GLY A 152 11.83 9.72 -4.36
N LYS A 153 12.06 10.75 -5.18
CA LYS A 153 12.72 12.00 -4.74
C LYS A 153 11.90 12.78 -3.72
N ALA A 154 10.58 12.75 -3.82
CA ALA A 154 9.69 13.41 -2.87
C ALA A 154 9.72 12.73 -1.49
N LEU A 155 9.71 11.40 -1.45
CA LEU A 155 9.76 10.62 -0.20
C LEU A 155 11.08 10.81 0.56
N SER A 156 12.19 11.03 -0.14
CA SER A 156 13.49 11.33 0.46
C SER A 156 13.66 12.76 0.98
N ARG A 157 12.60 13.55 0.98
CA ARG A 157 12.59 14.91 1.54
C ARG A 157 11.71 14.97 2.78
N PRO A 158 12.03 15.84 3.74
CA PRO A 158 11.13 16.11 4.85
C PRO A 158 9.77 16.59 4.33
N SER A 159 8.70 16.11 4.97
CA SER A 159 7.34 16.55 4.68
C SER A 159 6.58 16.88 5.97
N LYS A 160 5.69 17.86 5.90
CA LYS A 160 4.74 18.21 6.97
C LYS A 160 3.37 17.57 6.76
N ALA A 161 3.17 16.87 5.64
CA ALA A 161 1.91 16.18 5.38
C ALA A 161 1.66 15.08 6.44
N PRO A 162 0.39 14.79 6.77
CA PRO A 162 0.05 13.61 7.54
C PRO A 162 0.60 12.35 6.87
N GLY A 163 1.21 11.43 7.64
CA GLY A 163 1.77 10.18 7.10
C GLY A 163 0.76 9.34 6.29
N LEU A 164 -0.52 9.40 6.66
CA LEU A 164 -1.62 8.76 5.93
C LEU A 164 -1.78 9.32 4.51
N VAL A 165 -1.66 10.64 4.32
CA VAL A 165 -1.71 11.28 3.00
C VAL A 165 -0.55 10.78 2.13
N VAL A 166 0.65 10.70 2.71
CA VAL A 166 1.84 10.17 2.00
C VAL A 166 1.62 8.70 1.61
N ALA A 167 1.13 7.86 2.53
CA ALA A 167 0.85 6.45 2.27
C ALA A 167 -0.15 6.26 1.13
N ALA A 168 -1.24 7.04 1.14
CA ALA A 168 -2.28 7.00 0.13
C ALA A 168 -1.74 7.40 -1.26
N ILE A 169 -0.91 8.44 -1.37
CA ILE A 169 -0.30 8.83 -2.65
C ILE A 169 0.66 7.76 -3.17
N VAL A 170 1.49 7.17 -2.30
CA VAL A 170 2.39 6.09 -2.69
C VAL A 170 1.61 4.89 -3.22
N HIS A 171 0.52 4.51 -2.56
CA HIS A 171 -0.37 3.45 -3.02
C HIS A 171 -0.90 3.77 -4.43
N ALA A 172 -1.54 4.92 -4.61
CA ALA A 172 -2.20 5.27 -5.86
C ALA A 172 -1.20 5.38 -7.02
N GLU A 173 -0.04 6.01 -6.82
CA GLU A 173 0.99 6.07 -7.85
C GLU A 173 1.46 4.68 -8.24
N LEU A 174 1.79 3.79 -7.30
CA LEU A 174 2.23 2.43 -7.65
C LEU A 174 1.15 1.62 -8.38
N ALA A 175 -0.12 1.73 -7.95
CA ALA A 175 -1.23 1.01 -8.56
C ALA A 175 -1.60 1.55 -9.95
N VAL A 176 -1.51 2.86 -10.18
CA VAL A 176 -1.82 3.48 -11.47
C VAL A 176 -0.67 3.34 -12.45
N LEU A 177 0.57 3.54 -11.99
CA LEU A 177 1.76 3.46 -12.84
C LEU A 177 2.08 2.03 -13.28
N ARG A 178 1.74 1.04 -12.45
CA ARG A 178 2.06 -0.38 -12.61
C ARG A 178 3.50 -0.59 -13.08
N PRO A 179 4.49 -0.23 -12.24
CA PRO A 179 5.89 -0.20 -12.63
C PRO A 179 6.50 -1.58 -12.92
N PHE A 180 5.86 -2.66 -12.48
CA PHE A 180 6.37 -4.02 -12.65
C PHE A 180 5.51 -4.84 -13.61
N PRO A 181 6.04 -5.93 -14.22
CA PRO A 181 5.26 -6.78 -15.13
C PRO A 181 4.02 -7.44 -14.49
N THR A 182 4.04 -7.66 -13.18
CA THR A 182 2.97 -8.31 -12.41
C THR A 182 3.01 -7.85 -10.93
N ALA A 183 2.06 -8.33 -10.13
CA ALA A 183 1.95 -8.11 -8.68
C ALA A 183 1.88 -6.64 -8.22
N ASN A 184 1.59 -5.67 -9.10
CA ASN A 184 1.56 -4.24 -8.79
C ASN A 184 0.58 -3.91 -7.66
N GLY A 185 -0.59 -4.56 -7.64
CA GLY A 185 -1.58 -4.38 -6.57
C GLY A 185 -1.05 -4.81 -5.20
N LEU A 186 -0.33 -5.94 -5.14
CA LEU A 186 0.30 -6.43 -3.91
C LEU A 186 1.40 -5.46 -3.44
N VAL A 187 2.22 -4.98 -4.38
CA VAL A 187 3.30 -4.02 -4.09
C VAL A 187 2.75 -2.68 -3.60
N ALA A 188 1.68 -2.15 -4.21
CA ALA A 188 1.07 -0.90 -3.82
C ALA A 188 0.53 -0.93 -2.38
N ARG A 189 -0.21 -2.00 -2.04
CA ARG A 189 -0.73 -2.22 -0.67
C ARG A 189 0.39 -2.43 0.35
N ALA A 190 1.42 -3.19 0.00
CA ALA A 190 2.57 -3.38 0.88
C ALA A 190 3.38 -2.08 1.10
N ALA A 191 3.52 -1.25 0.08
CA ALA A 191 4.19 0.04 0.18
C ALA A 191 3.39 1.03 1.05
N GLU A 192 2.05 1.06 0.91
CA GLU A 192 1.18 1.82 1.81
C GLU A 192 1.41 1.42 3.26
N ARG A 193 1.35 0.10 3.53
CA ARG A 193 1.60 -0.48 4.84
C ARG A 193 2.95 -0.06 5.41
N ALA A 194 4.02 -0.16 4.61
CA ALA A 194 5.35 0.26 5.02
C ALA A 194 5.44 1.76 5.37
N ILE A 195 4.77 2.63 4.62
CA ILE A 195 4.73 4.07 4.90
C ILE A 195 3.94 4.38 6.19
N LEU A 196 2.82 3.69 6.43
CA LEU A 196 2.06 3.86 7.68
C LEU A 196 2.92 3.53 8.91
N VAL A 197 3.76 2.49 8.83
CA VAL A 197 4.73 2.15 9.87
C VAL A 197 5.84 3.20 9.95
N ALA A 198 6.49 3.53 8.82
CA ALA A 198 7.62 4.46 8.76
C ALA A 198 7.28 5.86 9.29
N ARG A 199 6.04 6.30 9.05
CA ARG A 199 5.53 7.62 9.49
C ARG A 199 4.88 7.58 10.88
N GLY A 200 4.98 6.46 11.59
CA GLY A 200 4.50 6.30 12.96
C GLY A 200 2.99 6.44 13.10
N ILE A 201 2.22 6.06 12.07
CA ILE A 201 0.76 5.91 12.15
C ILE A 201 0.46 4.58 12.84
N ASP A 202 1.10 3.51 12.37
CA ASP A 202 0.97 2.16 12.90
C ASP A 202 2.35 1.54 13.13
N PRO A 203 3.11 2.00 14.16
CA PRO A 203 4.53 1.65 14.32
C PRO A 203 4.78 0.16 14.61
N VAL A 204 3.74 -0.60 14.97
CA VAL A 204 3.81 -2.04 15.28
C VAL A 204 3.05 -2.90 14.26
N ALA A 205 2.59 -2.30 13.16
CA ALA A 205 1.90 -2.96 12.05
C ALA A 205 0.73 -3.86 12.51
N VAL A 206 -0.20 -3.30 13.28
CA VAL A 206 -1.38 -4.04 13.82
C VAL A 206 -2.72 -3.58 13.25
N THR A 207 -2.80 -2.45 12.56
CA THR A 207 -3.97 -2.16 11.69
C THR A 207 -4.03 -3.18 10.54
N VAL A 208 -5.04 -3.22 9.69
CA VAL A 208 -5.07 -4.09 8.50
C VAL A 208 -5.68 -3.35 7.31
N PRO A 209 -5.00 -2.33 6.74
CA PRO A 209 -5.54 -1.51 5.65
C PRO A 209 -5.87 -2.35 4.40
N GLU A 210 -5.18 -3.47 4.16
CA GLU A 210 -5.49 -4.38 3.06
C GLU A 210 -6.89 -5.00 3.22
N LEU A 211 -7.30 -5.32 4.45
CA LEU A 211 -8.66 -5.77 4.73
C LEU A 211 -9.68 -4.63 4.53
N GLY A 212 -9.31 -3.40 4.92
CA GLY A 212 -10.13 -2.22 4.62
C GLY A 212 -10.33 -2.02 3.10
N HIS A 213 -9.27 -2.18 2.31
CA HIS A 213 -9.36 -2.17 0.85
C HIS A 213 -10.22 -3.31 0.31
N TRP A 214 -10.16 -4.50 0.91
CA TRP A 214 -10.89 -5.67 0.46
C TRP A 214 -12.39 -5.57 0.76
N GLU A 215 -12.76 -5.14 1.96
CA GLU A 215 -14.16 -4.87 2.33
C GLU A 215 -14.75 -3.71 1.51
N LEU A 216 -13.94 -2.70 1.17
CA LEU A 216 -14.32 -1.59 0.28
C LEU A 216 -13.87 -1.82 -1.18
N SER A 217 -13.80 -3.08 -1.62
CA SER A 217 -13.29 -3.44 -2.96
C SER A 217 -14.11 -2.85 -4.10
N ALA A 218 -15.43 -2.70 -3.91
CA ALA A 218 -16.33 -2.12 -4.90
C ALA A 218 -15.95 -0.68 -5.33
N THR A 219 -15.27 0.07 -4.45
CA THR A 219 -14.83 1.45 -4.74
C THR A 219 -13.35 1.54 -5.11
N TYR A 220 -12.58 0.45 -5.05
CA TYR A 220 -11.13 0.48 -5.22
C TYR A 220 -10.69 0.88 -6.63
N ALA A 221 -11.10 0.12 -7.64
CA ALA A 221 -10.76 0.42 -9.04
C ALA A 221 -11.39 1.73 -9.55
N PRO A 222 -12.67 2.05 -9.25
CA PRO A 222 -13.24 3.36 -9.59
C PRO A 222 -12.47 4.53 -8.98
N ALA A 223 -12.09 4.46 -7.70
CA ALA A 223 -11.36 5.56 -7.06
C ALA A 223 -9.94 5.76 -7.62
N LEU A 224 -9.23 4.68 -7.94
CA LEU A 224 -7.93 4.76 -8.61
C LEU A 224 -8.04 5.25 -10.07
N THR A 225 -9.14 4.91 -10.75
CA THR A 225 -9.46 5.48 -12.08
C THR A 225 -9.65 6.99 -11.97
N ASP A 226 -10.47 7.44 -11.01
CA ASP A 226 -10.69 8.86 -10.77
C ASP A 226 -9.41 9.58 -10.39
N TYR A 227 -8.56 8.99 -9.53
CA TYR A 227 -7.22 9.50 -9.21
C TYR A 227 -6.39 9.73 -10.48
N ALA A 228 -6.41 8.78 -11.42
CA ALA A 228 -5.61 8.85 -12.63
C ALA A 228 -6.09 9.93 -13.62
N VAL A 229 -7.40 10.21 -13.69
CA VAL A 229 -7.97 11.00 -14.81
C VAL A 229 -8.69 12.29 -14.41
N ARG A 230 -9.05 12.48 -13.13
CA ARG A 230 -9.86 13.63 -12.66
C ARG A 230 -9.08 14.72 -11.95
N GLY A 231 -7.74 14.70 -12.05
CA GLY A 231 -6.86 15.70 -11.44
C GLY A 231 -7.07 15.82 -9.93
N LEU A 232 -7.05 17.04 -9.39
CA LEU A 232 -7.14 17.27 -7.94
C LEU A 232 -8.44 16.73 -7.29
N VAL A 233 -9.54 16.64 -8.04
CA VAL A 233 -10.80 16.06 -7.53
C VAL A 233 -10.62 14.57 -7.27
N GLY A 234 -10.06 13.84 -8.24
CA GLY A 234 -9.75 12.41 -8.08
C GLY A 234 -8.73 12.15 -6.98
N VAL A 235 -7.71 13.01 -6.85
CA VAL A 235 -6.73 12.94 -5.75
C VAL A 235 -7.41 13.12 -4.40
N ARG A 236 -8.25 14.15 -4.23
CA ARG A 236 -9.02 14.38 -3.00
C ARG A 236 -9.87 13.16 -2.64
N ASP A 237 -10.63 12.66 -3.61
CA ASP A 237 -11.58 11.56 -3.39
C ASP A 237 -10.86 10.26 -3.01
N TRP A 238 -9.71 9.98 -3.63
CA TRP A 238 -8.83 8.89 -3.23
C TRP A 238 -8.32 9.07 -1.79
N LEU A 239 -7.84 10.26 -1.42
CA LEU A 239 -7.32 10.52 -0.07
C LEU A 239 -8.41 10.35 1.01
N LEU A 240 -9.63 10.79 0.74
CA LEU A 240 -10.77 10.58 1.64
C LEU A 240 -11.10 9.09 1.78
N ARG A 241 -11.14 8.35 0.67
CA ARG A 241 -11.35 6.90 0.68
C ARG A 241 -10.23 6.17 1.45
N SER A 242 -8.97 6.58 1.29
CA SER A 242 -7.86 5.98 2.04
C SER A 242 -7.98 6.22 3.55
N CYS A 243 -8.52 7.36 3.98
CA CYS A 243 -8.80 7.58 5.40
C CYS A 243 -9.85 6.59 5.94
N GLU A 244 -10.91 6.34 5.17
CA GLU A 244 -11.94 5.34 5.50
C GLU A 244 -11.36 3.93 5.57
N VAL A 245 -10.52 3.55 4.59
CA VAL A 245 -9.82 2.26 4.57
C VAL A 245 -8.97 2.06 5.83
N VAL A 246 -8.20 3.07 6.24
CA VAL A 246 -7.33 2.97 7.43
C VAL A 246 -8.17 2.86 8.70
N ALA A 247 -9.27 3.61 8.81
CA ALA A 247 -10.19 3.49 9.94
C ALA A 247 -10.79 2.07 10.03
N LEU A 248 -11.29 1.54 8.91
CA LEU A 248 -11.80 0.18 8.84
C LEU A 248 -10.71 -0.87 9.13
N GLY A 249 -9.50 -0.65 8.62
CA GLY A 249 -8.34 -1.49 8.92
C GLY A 249 -7.97 -1.50 10.41
N ALA A 250 -8.18 -0.39 11.13
CA ALA A 250 -8.00 -0.35 12.58
C ALA A 250 -9.07 -1.17 13.30
N GLU A 251 -10.34 -1.05 12.92
CA GLU A 251 -11.45 -1.85 13.47
C GLU A 251 -11.31 -3.35 13.24
N ARG A 252 -10.60 -3.74 12.18
CA ARG A 252 -10.39 -5.14 11.80
C ARG A 252 -9.06 -5.71 12.28
N SER A 253 -8.31 -4.92 13.03
CA SER A 253 -7.13 -5.35 13.74
C SER A 253 -7.42 -6.59 14.59
N PRO A 254 -6.50 -7.55 14.70
CA PRO A 254 -6.63 -8.62 15.69
C PRO A 254 -6.66 -8.11 17.15
N LEU A 255 -6.35 -6.82 17.38
CA LEU A 255 -6.49 -6.14 18.68
C LEU A 255 -7.91 -5.66 19.00
N ALA A 256 -8.80 -5.57 18.00
CA ALA A 256 -10.16 -5.05 18.16
C ALA A 256 -11.15 -6.07 18.74
N GLY A 257 -10.75 -7.36 18.83
CA GLY A 257 -11.49 -8.44 19.48
C GLY A 257 -11.31 -8.51 20.98
#